data_AF-A0A534MIP9-F1
#
_entry.id   AF-A0A534MIP9-F1
#
_cell.length_a   1.000
_cell.length_b   1.000
_cell.length_c   1.000
_cell.angle_alpha   90.00
_cell.angle_beta   90.00
_cell.angle_gamma   90.00
#
_symmetry.space_group_name_H-M   'P 1'
#
loop_
_entity.id
_entity.type
_entity.pdbx_description
1 polymer ?
#
loop_
_entity_poly.entity_id
_entity_poly.type
_entity_poly.pdbx_seq_one_letter_code
_entity_poly.pdbx_strand_id
1 'polypeptide(L)'
;MQPHSFDYVRPQTLAKAIQVLRENGNRAKVLAGGQSLIPVLKLRLANPRVLVDINDLPGLAFIEERGDRLRIGALSRHRDFEQSKLIRAKYPIFSDVASVLGDP
;
A
#
# COMPACT_ATOMS: atom_id res chain seq x y z
N MET A 1 17.17 7.97 13.77
CA MET A 1 16.80 6.85 14.66
C MET A 1 16.54 5.59 13.84
N GLN A 2 16.96 4.41 14.32
CA GLN A 2 16.86 3.13 13.63
C GLN A 2 15.72 2.24 14.21
N PRO A 3 14.93 1.56 13.35
CA PRO A 3 13.93 0.58 13.78
C PRO A 3 14.52 -0.60 14.56
N HIS A 4 13.66 -1.35 15.24
CA HIS A 4 14.00 -2.70 15.69
C HIS A 4 14.15 -3.65 14.49
N SER A 5 14.93 -4.72 14.66
CA SER A 5 15.05 -5.77 13.65
C SER A 5 13.71 -6.46 13.41
N PHE A 6 13.45 -6.76 12.14
CA PHE A 6 12.28 -7.51 11.68
C PHE A 6 12.72 -8.43 10.54
N ASP A 7 12.01 -9.53 10.37
CA ASP A 7 12.08 -10.34 9.16
C ASP A 7 11.33 -9.63 8.04
N TYR A 8 11.82 -9.77 6.83
CA TYR A 8 11.24 -9.16 5.64
C TYR A 8 10.90 -10.22 4.62
N VAL A 9 9.63 -10.26 4.21
CA VAL A 9 9.10 -11.26 3.30
C VAL A 9 8.46 -10.57 2.11
N ARG A 10 8.79 -11.02 0.90
CA ARG A 10 8.18 -10.60 -0.38
C ARG A 10 7.46 -11.78 -1.03
N PRO A 11 6.20 -12.05 -0.66
CA PRO A 11 5.42 -13.11 -1.28
C PRO A 11 5.18 -12.82 -2.76
N GLN A 12 5.19 -13.86 -3.59
CA GLN A 12 4.88 -13.75 -5.03
C GLN A 12 3.38 -13.90 -5.33
N THR A 13 2.56 -14.22 -4.32
CA THR A 13 1.11 -14.39 -4.47
C THR A 13 0.36 -13.81 -3.28
N LEU A 14 -0.87 -13.35 -3.54
CA LEU A 14 -1.76 -12.83 -2.49
C LEU A 14 -2.08 -13.91 -1.44
N ALA A 15 -2.27 -15.15 -1.87
CA ALA A 15 -2.50 -16.28 -0.97
C ALA A 15 -1.33 -16.46 0.02
N LYS A 16 -0.08 -16.37 -0.46
CA LYS A 16 1.09 -16.50 0.40
C LYS A 16 1.24 -15.30 1.35
N ALA A 17 0.94 -14.09 0.88
CA ALA A 17 0.92 -12.91 1.75
C ALA A 17 -0.09 -13.07 2.90
N ILE A 18 -1.33 -13.49 2.58
CA ILE A 18 -2.38 -13.76 3.58
C ILE A 18 -1.94 -14.86 4.55
N GLN A 19 -1.31 -15.93 4.04
CA GLN A 19 -0.80 -17.01 4.88
C GLN A 19 0.22 -16.48 5.91
N VAL A 20 1.23 -15.74 5.47
CA VAL A 20 2.28 -15.20 6.37
C VAL A 20 1.67 -14.26 7.41
N LEU A 21 0.73 -13.39 7.01
CA LEU A 21 0.02 -12.51 7.93
C LEU A 21 -0.78 -13.30 8.98
N ARG A 22 -1.45 -14.40 8.56
CA ARG A 22 -2.23 -15.26 9.47
C ARG A 22 -1.33 -15.99 10.46
N GLU A 23 -0.23 -16.57 9.99
CA GLU A 23 0.72 -17.33 10.81
C GLU A 23 1.40 -16.45 11.89
N ASN A 24 1.62 -15.17 11.58
CA ASN A 24 2.31 -14.23 12.48
C ASN A 24 1.35 -13.31 13.27
N GLY A 25 0.05 -13.34 12.98
CA GLY A 25 -0.98 -12.55 13.66
C GLY A 25 -0.63 -11.06 13.74
N ASN A 26 -0.79 -10.48 14.94
CA ASN A 26 -0.53 -9.06 15.19
C ASN A 26 0.96 -8.67 15.10
N ARG A 27 1.87 -9.64 15.01
CA ARG A 27 3.32 -9.42 14.89
C ARG A 27 3.76 -9.25 13.44
N ALA A 28 2.90 -9.50 12.46
CA ALA A 28 3.17 -9.14 11.07
C ALA A 28 2.45 -7.84 10.68
N LYS A 29 3.09 -7.04 9.84
CA LYS A 29 2.50 -5.84 9.22
C LYS A 29 2.71 -5.85 7.72
N VAL A 30 1.70 -5.40 6.99
CA VAL A 30 1.79 -5.20 5.54
C VAL A 30 2.62 -3.96 5.26
N LEU A 31 3.60 -4.10 4.37
CA LEU A 31 4.36 -2.99 3.81
C LEU A 31 3.86 -2.72 2.38
N ALA A 32 3.18 -1.58 2.22
CA ALA A 32 2.80 -1.00 0.93
C ALA A 32 3.80 0.11 0.57
N GLY A 33 3.33 1.38 0.45
CA GLY A 33 4.21 2.53 0.17
C GLY A 33 5.09 2.99 1.34
N GLY A 34 4.90 2.45 2.55
CA GLY A 34 5.78 2.69 3.70
C GLY A 34 5.72 4.09 4.35
N GLN A 35 5.04 5.07 3.74
CA GLN A 35 5.03 6.46 4.19
C GLN A 35 4.46 6.70 5.59
N SER A 36 3.60 5.80 6.10
CA SER A 36 3.12 5.86 7.49
C SER A 36 3.81 4.85 8.39
N LEU A 37 4.01 3.62 7.90
CA LEU A 37 4.57 2.53 8.71
C LEU A 37 6.05 2.77 9.04
N ILE A 38 6.88 3.13 8.05
CA ILE A 38 8.32 3.30 8.25
C ILE A 38 8.65 4.40 9.27
N PRO A 39 7.99 5.58 9.27
CA PRO A 39 8.15 6.56 10.34
C PRO A 39 7.81 6.00 11.73
N VAL A 40 6.69 5.29 11.88
CA VAL A 40 6.27 4.67 13.15
C VAL A 40 7.31 3.64 13.64
N LEU A 41 7.93 2.88 12.74
CA LEU A 41 9.01 1.94 13.07
C LEU A 41 10.30 2.67 13.48
N LYS A 42 10.67 3.74 12.77
CA LYS A 42 11.84 4.57 13.11
C LYS A 42 11.68 5.22 14.48
N LEU A 43 10.45 5.63 14.84
CA LEU A 43 10.08 6.16 16.15
C LEU A 43 9.87 5.09 17.22
N ARG A 44 9.97 3.80 16.86
CA ARG A 44 9.75 2.63 17.73
C ARG A 44 8.37 2.61 18.39
N LEU A 45 7.38 3.25 17.77
CA LEU A 45 5.97 3.23 18.19
C LEU A 45 5.26 1.93 17.77
N ALA A 46 5.85 1.19 16.83
CA ALA A 46 5.47 -0.18 16.51
C ALA A 46 6.72 -1.07 16.37
N ASN A 47 6.57 -2.35 16.69
CA ASN A 47 7.64 -3.33 16.64
C ASN A 47 7.14 -4.69 16.10
N PRO A 48 6.77 -4.77 14.80
CA PRO A 48 6.41 -6.02 14.17
C PRO A 48 7.66 -6.92 14.07
N ARG A 49 7.44 -8.23 14.16
CA ARG A 49 8.48 -9.22 13.87
C ARG A 49 8.67 -9.45 12.38
N VAL A 50 7.60 -9.29 11.59
CA VAL A 50 7.63 -9.56 10.15
C VAL A 50 7.00 -8.41 9.39
N LEU A 51 7.68 -7.93 8.36
CA LEU A 51 7.11 -7.07 7.33
C LEU A 51 6.80 -7.90 6.09
N VAL A 52 5.54 -7.88 5.67
CA VAL A 52 5.07 -8.55 4.46
C VAL A 52 4.92 -7.48 3.38
N ASP A 53 5.91 -7.38 2.52
CA ASP A 53 5.91 -6.45 1.40
C ASP A 53 5.05 -6.98 0.26
N ILE A 54 4.06 -6.18 -0.13
CA ILE A 54 3.10 -6.53 -1.16
C ILE A 54 3.39 -5.86 -2.51
N ASN A 55 4.44 -5.03 -2.63
CA ASN A 55 4.68 -4.18 -3.81
C ASN A 55 4.82 -4.95 -5.13
N ASP A 56 5.23 -6.22 -5.09
CA ASP A 56 5.37 -7.06 -6.29
C ASP A 56 4.14 -7.93 -6.58
N LEU A 57 3.10 -7.87 -5.73
CA LEU A 57 1.92 -8.71 -5.94
C LEU A 57 1.15 -8.24 -7.18
N PRO A 58 0.90 -9.14 -8.16
CA PRO A 58 0.19 -8.78 -9.37
C PRO A 58 -1.27 -8.45 -9.06
N GLY A 59 -1.83 -7.54 -9.86
CA GLY A 59 -3.26 -7.21 -9.78
C GLY A 59 -3.66 -6.37 -8.57
N LEU A 60 -2.70 -5.72 -7.90
CA LEU A 60 -2.99 -4.77 -6.81
C LEU A 60 -2.74 -3.30 -7.18
N ALA A 61 -2.12 -3.00 -8.32
CA ALA A 61 -1.88 -1.64 -8.79
C ALA A 61 -2.69 -1.37 -10.06
N PHE A 62 -3.88 -0.77 -9.91
CA PHE A 62 -4.77 -0.45 -11.02
C PHE A 62 -5.81 0.61 -10.64
N ILE A 63 -6.28 1.36 -11.64
CA ILE A 63 -7.43 2.25 -11.52
C ILE A 63 -8.28 2.01 -12.77
N GLU A 64 -9.46 1.41 -12.60
CA GLU A 64 -10.32 1.01 -13.72
C GLU A 64 -11.81 1.18 -13.37
N GLU A 65 -12.64 1.41 -14.38
CA GLU A 65 -14.08 1.21 -14.26
C GLU A 65 -14.44 -0.23 -14.63
N ARG A 66 -15.31 -0.86 -13.85
CA ARG A 66 -15.99 -2.09 -14.25
C ARG A 66 -17.48 -1.94 -14.01
N GLY A 67 -18.25 -1.90 -15.09
CA GLY A 67 -19.66 -1.60 -15.04
C GLY A 67 -19.89 -0.18 -14.52
N ASP A 68 -20.66 -0.07 -13.44
CA ASP A 68 -21.03 1.18 -12.77
C ASP A 68 -20.08 1.57 -11.62
N ARG A 69 -18.97 0.84 -11.43
CA ARG A 69 -18.07 1.02 -10.29
C ARG A 69 -16.64 1.36 -10.69
N LEU A 70 -16.07 2.32 -9.99
CA LEU A 70 -14.63 2.54 -9.93
C LEU A 70 -13.99 1.47 -9.04
N ARG A 71 -13.00 0.77 -9.57
CA ARG A 71 -12.17 -0.18 -8.81
C ARG A 71 -10.75 0.37 -8.72
N ILE A 72 -10.22 0.36 -7.51
CA ILE A 72 -8.90 0.88 -7.18
C ILE A 72 -8.11 -0.25 -6.51
N GLY A 73 -6.95 -0.57 -7.06
CA GLY A 73 -6.01 -1.48 -6.45
C GLY A 73 -5.35 -0.88 -5.21
N ALA A 74 -5.07 -1.71 -4.20
CA ALA A 74 -4.48 -1.28 -2.93
C ALA A 74 -3.06 -0.67 -3.05
N LEU A 75 -2.39 -0.89 -4.19
CA LEU A 75 -1.06 -0.35 -4.52
C LEU A 75 -1.08 0.75 -5.56
N SER A 76 -2.26 1.27 -5.91
CA SER A 76 -2.35 2.48 -6.72
C SER A 76 -1.75 3.65 -5.94
N ARG A 77 -0.77 4.32 -6.54
CA ARG A 77 -0.01 5.42 -5.94
C ARG A 77 -0.76 6.72 -6.10
N HIS A 78 -0.52 7.70 -5.22
CA HIS A 78 -1.10 9.05 -5.36
C HIS A 78 -0.83 9.65 -6.75
N ARG A 79 0.38 9.48 -7.28
CA ARG A 79 0.75 9.86 -8.65
C ARG A 79 -0.11 9.22 -9.74
N ASP A 80 -0.58 7.99 -9.56
CA ASP A 80 -1.44 7.32 -10.55
C ASP A 80 -2.81 8.02 -10.63
N PHE A 81 -3.33 8.54 -9.52
CA PHE A 81 -4.56 9.33 -9.49
C PHE A 81 -4.37 10.68 -10.18
N GLU A 82 -3.27 11.37 -9.89
CA GLU A 82 -2.94 12.64 -10.55
C GLU A 82 -2.85 12.48 -12.06
N GLN A 83 -2.27 11.38 -12.55
CA GLN A 83 -2.03 11.16 -13.98
C GLN A 83 -3.19 10.49 -14.72
N SER A 84 -4.16 9.91 -14.00
CA SER A 84 -5.24 9.15 -14.61
C SER A 84 -6.26 10.04 -15.33
N LYS A 85 -6.36 9.87 -16.65
CA LYS A 85 -7.39 10.53 -17.47
C LYS A 85 -8.80 10.16 -17.02
N LEU A 86 -9.00 8.90 -16.62
CA LEU A 86 -10.28 8.41 -16.10
C LEU A 86 -10.69 9.16 -14.83
N ILE A 87 -9.75 9.29 -13.89
CA ILE A 87 -9.98 10.00 -12.63
C ILE A 87 -10.27 11.48 -12.89
N ARG A 88 -9.45 12.16 -13.69
CA ARG A 88 -9.68 13.57 -14.02
C ARG A 88 -11.04 13.83 -14.68
N ALA A 89 -11.49 12.92 -15.56
CA ALA A 89 -12.72 13.11 -16.31
C ALA A 89 -13.99 12.80 -15.50
N LYS A 90 -13.96 11.79 -14.63
CA LYS A 90 -15.17 11.26 -13.98
C LYS A 90 -15.17 11.36 -12.45
N TYR A 91 -13.99 11.42 -11.83
CA TYR A 91 -13.82 11.40 -10.39
C TYR A 91 -12.80 12.46 -9.92
N PRO A 92 -12.98 13.74 -10.30
CA PRO A 92 -11.95 14.78 -10.16
C PRO A 92 -11.50 14.98 -8.70
N ILE A 93 -12.36 14.70 -7.72
CA ILE A 93 -12.03 14.78 -6.30
C ILE A 93 -10.78 13.98 -5.91
N PHE A 94 -10.52 12.84 -6.55
CA PHE A 94 -9.30 12.07 -6.25
C PHE A 94 -8.04 12.78 -6.77
N SER A 95 -8.14 13.51 -7.88
CA SER A 95 -7.01 14.31 -8.40
C SER A 95 -6.72 15.49 -7.48
N ASP A 96 -7.77 16.17 -7.01
CA ASP A 96 -7.62 17.30 -6.09
C ASP A 96 -6.98 16.85 -4.77
N VAL A 97 -7.47 15.74 -4.22
CA VAL A 97 -6.95 15.16 -2.97
C VAL A 97 -5.52 14.65 -3.13
N ALA A 98 -5.18 14.02 -4.25
CA ALA A 98 -3.81 13.54 -4.48
C ALA A 98 -2.79 14.69 -4.50
N SER A 99 -3.17 15.86 -5.01
CA SER A 99 -2.28 17.03 -5.11
C SER A 99 -1.89 17.68 -3.78
N VAL A 100 -2.61 17.36 -2.69
CA VAL A 100 -2.39 17.93 -1.36
C VAL A 100 -1.96 16.88 -0.32
N LEU A 101 -1.76 15.62 -0.74
CA LEU A 101 -1.41 14.50 0.14
C LEU A 101 0.07 14.12 -0.02
N GLY A 102 0.82 14.28 1.06
CA GLY A 102 2.26 13.99 1.08
C GLY A 102 3.06 15.06 0.35
N ASP A 103 4.09 14.63 -0.37
CA ASP A 103 4.98 15.46 -1.18
C ASP A 103 5.31 14.75 -2.52
N PRO A 104 5.75 15.50 -3.57
CA PRO A 104 6.09 14.95 -4.89
C PRO A 104 7.29 13.99 -4.89
#